data_AF-A0A6J4LCD0-F1
#
_entry.id   AF-A0A6J4LCD0-F1
#
_cell.length_a   1.000
_cell.length_b   1.000
_cell.length_c   1.000
_cell.angle_alpha   90.00
_cell.angle_beta   90.00
_cell.angle_gamma   90.00
#
_symmetry.space_group_name_H-M   'P 1'
#
loop_
_entity.id
_entity.type
_entity.pdbx_description
1 polymer ?
#
loop_
_entity_poly.entity_id
_entity_poly.type
_entity_poly.pdbx_seq_one_letter_code
_entity_poly.pdbx_strand_id
1 'polypeptide(L)'
;LPDGRYAPTLAGVDEIHVYEAMLTGPQQMPVFPDTTLTPEDKREVIAYINSVQEQPDYGGFDLGGLGPVAEGAVVFGVGMTALVAFAVWIATQGARTRRQP
;
A
#
# COMPACT_ATOMS: atom_id res chain seq x y z
N LEU A 1 4.32 -13.88 -6.53
CA LEU A 1 4.21 -15.35 -6.62
C LEU A 1 5.20 -15.91 -7.64
N PRO A 2 5.50 -17.22 -7.66
CA PRO A 2 6.22 -17.83 -8.77
C PRO A 2 5.53 -17.48 -10.10
N ASP A 3 6.33 -17.28 -11.15
CA ASP A 3 5.88 -17.02 -12.52
C ASP A 3 5.20 -15.65 -12.78
N GLY A 4 5.55 -14.61 -12.01
CA GLY A 4 5.04 -13.25 -12.24
C GLY A 4 3.56 -13.05 -11.88
N ARG A 5 2.97 -14.03 -11.17
CA ARG A 5 1.58 -13.94 -10.70
C ARG A 5 1.46 -12.95 -9.54
N TYR A 6 0.35 -12.24 -9.52
CA TYR A 6 0.02 -11.21 -8.52
C TYR A 6 -1.39 -11.43 -7.98
N ALA A 7 -1.62 -10.99 -6.75
CA ALA A 7 -2.98 -10.97 -6.19
C ALA A 7 -3.77 -9.86 -6.89
N PRO A 8 -4.98 -10.14 -7.42
CA PRO A 8 -5.83 -9.12 -8.00
C PRO A 8 -6.32 -8.15 -6.91
N THR A 9 -6.69 -6.94 -7.33
CA THR A 9 -7.35 -5.97 -6.44
C THR A 9 -8.74 -6.45 -6.02
N LEU A 10 -9.10 -6.18 -4.77
CA LEU A 10 -10.44 -6.44 -4.21
C LEU A 10 -11.31 -5.17 -4.21
N ALA A 11 -10.77 -4.04 -4.66
CA ALA A 11 -11.49 -2.77 -4.70
C ALA A 11 -12.60 -2.79 -5.75
N GLY A 12 -13.83 -2.50 -5.33
CA GLY A 12 -14.99 -2.44 -6.24
C GLY A 12 -15.42 -3.80 -6.81
N VAL A 13 -15.03 -4.90 -6.18
CA VAL A 13 -15.47 -6.25 -6.53
C VAL A 13 -16.74 -6.59 -5.74
N ASP A 14 -17.78 -7.10 -6.42
CA ASP A 14 -18.99 -7.54 -5.71
C ASP A 14 -18.70 -8.70 -4.76
N GLU A 15 -19.37 -8.69 -3.60
CA GLU A 15 -19.25 -9.69 -2.54
C GLU A 15 -19.42 -11.14 -3.04
N ILE A 16 -20.31 -11.34 -4.02
CA ILE A 16 -20.59 -12.65 -4.62
C ILE A 16 -19.32 -13.21 -5.29
N HIS A 17 -18.58 -12.39 -6.02
CA HIS A 17 -17.35 -12.82 -6.71
C HIS A 17 -16.24 -13.12 -5.70
N VAL A 18 -16.19 -12.40 -4.57
CA VAL A 18 -15.25 -12.70 -3.48
C VAL A 18 -15.60 -14.05 -2.84
N TYR A 19 -16.88 -14.32 -2.63
CA TYR A 19 -17.35 -15.61 -2.11
C TYR A 19 -17.03 -16.77 -3.06
N GLU A 20 -17.28 -16.59 -4.36
CA GLU A 20 -16.93 -17.57 -5.39
C GLU A 20 -15.42 -17.80 -5.46
N ALA A 21 -14.61 -16.74 -5.40
CA ALA A 21 -13.16 -16.86 -5.39
C ALA A 21 -12.64 -17.71 -4.21
N MET A 22 -13.26 -17.60 -3.03
CA MET A 22 -12.93 -18.46 -1.89
C MET A 22 -13.31 -19.93 -2.12
N LEU A 23 -14.41 -20.18 -2.82
CA LEU A 23 -14.88 -21.54 -3.14
C LEU A 23 -14.07 -22.22 -4.25
N THR A 24 -13.70 -21.47 -5.29
CA THR A 24 -13.03 -22.05 -6.47
C THR A 24 -11.51 -21.94 -6.41
N GLY A 25 -10.97 -20.98 -5.64
CA GLY A 25 -9.52 -20.74 -5.54
C GLY A 25 -8.88 -20.42 -6.91
N PRO A 26 -9.21 -19.28 -7.55
CA PRO A 26 -8.68 -18.96 -8.86
C PRO A 26 -7.15 -18.78 -8.86
N GLN A 27 -6.49 -19.15 -9.95
CA GLN A 27 -5.04 -19.05 -10.14
C GLN A 27 -4.22 -19.87 -9.12
N GLN A 28 -3.52 -19.19 -8.21
CA GLN A 28 -2.69 -19.77 -7.14
C GLN A 28 -3.36 -19.63 -5.78
N MET A 29 -4.56 -19.06 -5.74
CA MET A 29 -5.32 -18.94 -4.51
C MET A 29 -5.70 -20.36 -4.06
N PRO A 30 -5.45 -20.73 -2.79
CA PRO A 30 -5.92 -22.00 -2.28
C PRO A 30 -7.45 -22.01 -2.23
N VAL A 31 -8.03 -23.19 -2.39
CA VAL A 31 -9.47 -23.39 -2.18
C VAL A 31 -9.75 -23.38 -0.68
N PHE A 32 -10.81 -22.68 -0.26
CA PHE A 32 -11.26 -22.65 1.13
C PHE A 32 -12.54 -23.48 1.30
N PRO A 33 -12.42 -24.80 1.55
CA PRO A 33 -13.58 -25.67 1.74
C PRO A 33 -14.28 -25.36 3.07
N ASP A 34 -15.55 -25.78 3.18
CA ASP A 34 -16.38 -25.55 4.37
C ASP A 34 -15.86 -26.26 5.63
N THR A 35 -14.92 -27.20 5.48
CA THR A 35 -14.20 -27.83 6.59
C THR A 35 -13.12 -26.93 7.20
N THR A 36 -12.70 -25.88 6.49
CA THR A 36 -11.64 -24.95 6.91
C THR A 36 -12.21 -23.57 7.20
N LEU A 37 -13.12 -23.07 6.37
CA LEU A 37 -13.86 -21.83 6.59
C LEU A 37 -15.34 -22.11 6.39
N THR A 38 -16.13 -21.97 7.44
CA THR A 38 -17.59 -22.17 7.35
C THR A 38 -18.21 -21.09 6.45
N PRO A 39 -19.43 -21.31 5.93
CA PRO A 39 -20.14 -20.29 5.17
C PRO A 39 -20.33 -18.98 5.93
N GLU A 40 -20.50 -19.05 7.25
CA GLU A 40 -20.55 -17.90 8.15
C GLU A 40 -19.20 -17.18 8.20
N ASP A 41 -18.08 -17.90 8.40
CA ASP A 41 -16.73 -17.29 8.42
C ASP A 41 -16.41 -16.59 7.09
N LYS A 42 -16.83 -17.18 5.96
CA LYS A 42 -16.66 -16.57 4.64
C LYS A 42 -17.40 -15.24 4.52
N ARG A 43 -18.61 -15.13 5.08
CA ARG A 43 -19.35 -13.86 5.12
C ARG A 43 -18.67 -12.84 6.03
N GLU A 44 -18.11 -13.27 7.15
CA GLU A 44 -17.36 -12.39 8.04
C GLU A 44 -16.08 -11.84 7.37
N VAL A 45 -15.37 -12.66 6.59
CA VAL A 45 -14.23 -12.21 5.79
C VAL A 45 -14.64 -11.14 4.78
N ILE A 46 -15.76 -11.33 4.09
CA ILE A 46 -16.30 -10.34 3.14
C ILE A 46 -16.67 -9.05 3.86
N ALA A 47 -17.37 -9.14 4.99
CA ALA A 47 -17.73 -7.98 5.82
C ALA A 47 -16.48 -7.21 6.29
N TYR A 48 -15.42 -7.94 6.68
CA TYR A 48 -14.15 -7.33 7.04
C TYR A 48 -13.52 -6.59 5.85
N ILE A 49 -13.47 -7.21 4.67
CA ILE A 49 -12.94 -6.58 3.44
C ILE A 49 -13.70 -5.28 3.13
N ASN A 50 -15.03 -5.29 3.23
CA ASN A 50 -15.83 -4.07 3.02
C ASN A 50 -15.55 -3.01 4.08
N SER A 51 -15.45 -3.40 5.35
CA SER A 51 -15.15 -2.47 6.45
C SER A 51 -13.80 -1.77 6.29
N VAL A 52 -12.81 -2.48 5.74
CA VAL A 52 -11.48 -1.93 5.46
C VAL A 52 -11.53 -0.98 4.26
N GLN A 53 -12.33 -1.28 3.25
CA GLN A 53 -12.50 -0.39 2.08
C GLN A 53 -13.26 0.90 2.41
N GLU A 54 -14.20 0.85 3.35
CA GLU A 54 -14.96 2.01 3.81
C GLU A 54 -14.22 2.84 4.87
N GLN A 55 -13.17 2.28 5.47
CA GLN A 55 -12.42 2.96 6.53
C GLN A 55 -11.68 4.18 5.95
N PRO A 56 -11.92 5.39 6.50
CA PRO A 56 -11.16 6.55 6.09
C PRO A 56 -9.73 6.48 6.62
N ASP A 57 -8.77 6.98 5.85
CA ASP A 57 -7.35 6.93 6.19
C ASP A 57 -7.02 7.82 7.40
N TYR A 58 -6.96 7.22 8.59
CA TYR A 58 -6.52 7.86 9.83
C TYR A 58 -4.98 7.88 9.91
N GLY A 59 -4.31 8.60 9.00
CA GLY A 59 -2.83 8.59 8.93
C GLY A 59 -2.15 9.84 8.36
N GLY A 60 -2.91 10.79 7.80
CA GLY A 60 -2.34 11.92 7.06
C GLY A 60 -2.34 11.65 5.56
N PHE A 61 -1.30 12.06 4.84
CA PHE A 61 -1.22 11.90 3.38
C PHE A 61 -0.87 10.44 3.02
N ASP A 62 -1.87 9.57 2.97
CA ASP A 62 -1.68 8.19 2.54
C ASP A 62 -1.34 8.18 1.05
N LEU A 63 -0.17 7.64 0.72
CA LEU A 63 0.31 7.51 -0.65
C LEU A 63 -0.31 6.28 -1.34
N GLY A 64 -1.61 6.06 -1.11
CA GLY A 64 -2.43 5.03 -1.73
C GLY A 64 -2.46 3.67 -1.01
N GLY A 65 -2.28 3.63 0.31
CA GLY A 65 -2.40 2.41 1.12
C GLY A 65 -1.36 1.35 0.81
N LEU A 66 -0.28 1.71 0.10
CA LEU A 66 0.77 0.81 -0.36
C LEU A 66 1.65 0.28 0.80
N GLY A 67 1.38 0.74 2.02
CA GLY A 67 1.98 0.26 3.26
C GLY A 67 3.27 0.99 3.64
N PRO A 68 3.82 0.67 4.82
CA PRO A 68 4.88 1.44 5.46
C PRO A 68 6.19 1.50 4.65
N VAL A 69 6.40 0.53 3.75
CA VAL A 69 7.59 0.49 2.88
C VAL A 69 7.52 1.56 1.80
N ALA A 70 6.38 1.68 1.12
CA ALA A 70 6.20 2.66 0.06
C ALA A 70 6.21 4.09 0.62
N GLU A 71 5.52 4.30 1.73
CA GLU A 71 5.56 5.57 2.46
C GLU A 71 6.98 5.92 2.92
N GLY A 72 7.69 4.96 3.52
CA GLY A 72 9.07 5.14 3.96
C GLY A 72 10.03 5.46 2.80
N ALA A 73 9.84 4.85 1.63
CA ALA A 73 10.63 5.16 0.45
C ALA A 73 10.43 6.59 -0.04
N VAL A 74 9.19 7.10 0.00
CA VAL A 74 8.89 8.48 -0.38
C VAL A 74 9.42 9.46 0.66
N VAL A 75 9.22 9.21 1.95
CA VAL A 75 9.78 10.04 3.03
C VAL A 75 11.31 10.07 2.95
N PHE A 76 11.95 8.94 2.67
CA PHE A 76 13.39 8.88 2.49
C PHE A 76 13.84 9.66 1.26
N GLY A 77 13.17 9.50 0.12
CA GLY A 77 13.49 10.22 -1.11
C GLY A 77 13.31 11.73 -0.97
N VAL A 78 12.17 12.17 -0.44
CA VAL A 78 11.87 13.60 -0.20
C VAL A 78 12.79 14.18 0.87
N GLY A 79 13.03 13.44 1.95
CA GLY A 79 13.96 13.84 3.01
C GLY A 79 15.38 14.01 2.49
N MET A 80 15.88 13.05 1.71
CA MET A 80 17.23 13.09 1.15
C MET A 80 17.39 14.24 0.14
N THR A 81 16.41 14.40 -0.76
CA THR A 81 16.43 15.49 -1.74
C THR A 81 16.37 16.87 -1.05
N ALA A 82 15.58 17.02 0.01
CA ALA A 82 15.53 18.24 0.80
C ALA A 82 16.89 18.54 1.47
N LEU A 83 17.52 17.55 2.12
CA LEU A 83 18.82 17.73 2.77
C LEU A 83 19.91 18.14 1.76
N VAL A 84 19.94 17.51 0.59
CA VAL A 84 20.88 17.88 -0.48
C VAL A 84 20.62 19.30 -0.97
N ALA A 85 19.36 19.69 -1.18
CA ALA A 85 19.01 21.05 -1.59
C ALA A 85 19.48 22.10 -0.56
N PHE A 86 19.30 21.83 0.74
CA PHE A 86 19.80 22.70 1.80
C PHE A 86 21.34 22.77 1.81
N ALA A 87 22.03 21.65 1.63
CA ALA A 87 23.49 21.64 1.57
C ALA A 87 24.01 22.49 0.39
N VAL A 88 23.40 22.37 -0.79
CA VAL A 88 23.75 23.17 -1.98
C VAL A 88 23.45 24.65 -1.75
N TRP A 89 22.30 24.99 -1.15
CA TRP A 89 21.99 26.37 -0.78
C TRP A 89 23.08 26.95 0.13
N ILE A 90 23.41 26.26 1.22
CA ILE A 90 24.41 26.74 2.17
C ILE A 90 25.78 26.91 1.49
N ALA A 91 26.20 25.94 0.67
CA ALA A 91 27.45 26.01 -0.05
C ALA A 91 27.51 27.20 -1.03
N THR A 92 26.42 27.44 -1.78
CA THR A 92 26.37 28.55 -2.74
C THR A 92 26.33 29.92 -2.08
N GLN A 93 25.66 30.04 -0.92
CA GLN A 93 25.67 31.30 -0.16
C GLN A 93 26.98 31.52 0.60
N GLY A 94 27.58 30.47 1.18
CA GLY A 94 28.91 30.57 1.81
C GLY A 94 30.01 30.93 0.81
N ALA A 95 29.93 30.44 -0.44
CA ALA A 95 30.85 30.80 -1.51
C ALA A 95 30.70 32.27 -1.97
N ARG A 96 29.50 32.86 -1.88
CA ARG A 96 29.27 34.28 -2.21
C ARG A 96 29.86 35.22 -1.17
N THR A 97 29.80 34.91 0.12
CA THR A 97 30.31 35.78 1.19
C THR A 97 31.84 35.90 1.18
N ARG A 98 32.58 34.90 0.67
CA ARG A 98 34.05 34.96 0.53
C ARG A 98 34.51 35.82 -0.66
N ARG A 99 33.59 36.19 -1.58
CA ARG A 99 33.84 37.13 -2.68
C ARG A 99 33.23 38.50 -2.35
N GLN A 100 33.68 39.13 -1.28
CA GLN A 100 33.60 40.58 -1.14
C GLN A 100 35.01 41.11 -0.84
N PRO A 101 35.61 41.90 -1.75
CA PRO A 101 36.85 42.62 -1.47
C PRO A 101 36.63 43.75 -0.45
#